data_AF-A0A524NNC7-F1
#
_entry.id   AF-A0A524NNC7-F1
#
_cell.length_a   1.000
_cell.length_b   1.000
_cell.length_c   1.000
_cell.angle_alpha   90.00
_cell.angle_beta   90.00
_cell.angle_gamma   90.00
#
_symmetry.space_group_name_H-M   'P 1'
#
loop_
_entity.id
_entity.type
_entity.pdbx_description
1 polymer ?
#
loop_
_entity_poly.entity_id
_entity_poly.type
_entity_poly.pdbx_seq_one_letter_code
_entity_poly.pdbx_strand_id
1 'polypeptide(L)'
;MRKILTFSLPLVILFGGIILFAYRGTWGKTDIEFRIHINEQLVLESAFGESPTFAIWLEDPSTGSKKTVFVTRRAAVGDWEGKAEVPVALPQWFEVYKIENETKNLPNFEKPASLAVTGATPKPGYFITRARVDPGSKWICWIEVNLSGDYNEYYQQYNQVTKIEDKYGAGQPALLYRAKFKAVEGAVITPDIFGMCVPDSTDGNLIQPLKGITTATHIFDEISIVIVKPLPKII
;
A
#
# COMPACT_ATOMS: atom_id res chain seq x y z
N MET A 1 38.70 48.99 -21.58
CA MET A 1 38.34 47.63 -21.09
C MET A 1 37.04 47.70 -20.30
N ARG A 2 35.97 47.07 -20.80
CA ARG A 2 34.86 46.42 -20.08
C ARG A 2 33.68 46.27 -21.05
N LYS A 3 33.61 45.12 -21.73
CA LYS A 3 32.37 44.66 -22.37
C LYS A 3 31.49 44.10 -21.25
N ILE A 4 30.42 44.81 -20.92
CA ILE A 4 29.40 44.34 -19.99
C ILE A 4 28.63 43.22 -20.70
N LEU A 5 28.61 42.07 -20.05
CA LEU A 5 27.99 40.83 -20.50
C LEU A 5 26.47 41.03 -20.61
N THR A 6 25.96 41.32 -21.82
CA THR A 6 24.53 41.30 -22.13
C THR A 6 24.07 39.85 -22.32
N PHE A 7 23.94 39.13 -21.22
CA PHE A 7 23.17 37.89 -21.12
C PHE A 7 22.16 38.11 -20.02
N SER A 8 20.86 38.21 -20.31
CA SER A 8 19.87 37.97 -19.23
C SER A 8 18.42 37.86 -19.69
N LEU A 9 17.88 38.76 -20.52
CA LEU A 9 16.42 38.84 -20.64
C LEU A 9 15.71 37.64 -21.30
N PRO A 10 16.19 37.09 -22.44
CA PRO A 10 15.54 35.93 -23.07
C PRO A 10 15.68 34.67 -22.22
N LEU A 11 16.83 34.53 -21.55
CA LEU A 11 17.12 33.39 -20.68
C LEU A 11 16.24 33.43 -19.42
N VAL A 12 16.06 34.60 -18.80
CA VAL A 12 15.19 34.77 -17.62
C VAL A 12 13.72 34.52 -17.96
N ILE A 13 13.25 34.93 -19.15
CA ILE A 13 11.88 34.63 -19.61
C ILE A 13 11.71 33.13 -19.87
N LEU A 14 12.70 32.47 -20.48
CA LEU A 14 12.69 31.04 -20.71
C LEU A 14 12.67 30.25 -19.39
N PHE A 15 13.55 30.59 -18.45
CA PHE A 15 13.60 29.98 -17.12
C PHE A 15 12.33 30.26 -16.31
N GLY A 16 11.80 31.49 -16.35
CA GLY A 16 10.54 31.85 -15.70
C GLY A 16 9.34 31.10 -16.28
N GLY A 17 9.30 30.90 -17.60
CA GLY A 17 8.28 30.11 -18.29
C GLY A 17 8.32 28.63 -17.91
N ILE A 18 9.51 28.04 -17.81
CA ILE A 18 9.70 26.65 -17.36
C ILE A 18 9.23 26.47 -15.91
N ILE A 19 9.57 27.41 -15.02
CA ILE A 19 9.13 27.39 -13.62
C ILE A 19 7.60 27.50 -13.55
N LEU A 20 6.99 28.49 -14.21
CA LEU A 20 5.53 28.65 -14.23
C LEU A 20 4.81 27.41 -14.79
N PHE A 21 5.38 26.80 -15.83
CA PHE A 21 4.84 25.56 -16.42
C PHE A 21 4.91 24.39 -15.42
N ALA A 22 6.03 24.21 -14.73
CA ALA A 22 6.19 23.19 -13.69
C ALA A 22 5.20 23.37 -12.52
N TYR A 23 4.95 24.62 -12.10
CA TYR A 23 4.01 24.94 -11.03
C TYR A 23 2.53 24.80 -11.45
N ARG A 24 2.19 25.03 -12.72
CA ARG A 24 0.82 24.87 -13.24
C ARG A 24 0.24 23.49 -12.95
N GLY A 25 1.04 22.44 -13.05
CA GLY A 25 0.61 21.05 -12.79
C GLY A 25 0.29 20.74 -11.32
N THR A 26 0.75 21.59 -10.40
CA THR A 26 0.62 21.45 -8.94
C THR A 26 -0.33 22.46 -8.29
N TRP A 27 -0.78 23.46 -9.05
CA TRP A 27 -1.68 24.50 -8.55
C TRP A 27 -3.02 23.91 -8.12
N GLY A 28 -3.45 24.22 -6.89
CA GLY A 28 -4.75 23.81 -6.37
C GLY A 28 -4.89 22.30 -6.13
N LYS A 29 -3.78 21.58 -5.98
CA LYS A 29 -3.75 20.12 -5.80
C LYS A 29 -3.05 19.75 -4.49
N THR A 30 -3.40 18.59 -3.93
CA THR A 30 -2.70 18.01 -2.76
C THR A 30 -2.42 16.54 -2.98
N ASP A 31 -1.31 16.04 -2.43
CA ASP A 31 -0.98 14.62 -2.44
C ASP A 31 -1.22 14.04 -1.04
N ILE A 32 -1.81 12.85 -1.00
CA ILE A 32 -1.78 11.97 0.16
C ILE A 32 -0.48 11.16 0.04
N GLU A 33 0.45 11.38 0.96
CA GLU A 33 1.72 10.67 1.04
C GLU A 33 1.64 9.59 2.11
N PHE A 34 1.79 8.34 1.71
CA PHE A 34 1.87 7.19 2.60
C PHE A 34 3.33 6.94 2.93
N ARG A 35 3.68 6.93 4.21
CA ARG A 35 5.01 6.61 4.72
C ARG A 35 4.89 5.38 5.59
N ILE A 36 5.60 4.33 5.21
CA ILE A 36 5.61 3.05 5.91
C ILE A 36 7.08 2.71 6.18
N HIS A 37 7.39 2.35 7.41
CA HIS A 37 8.64 1.68 7.74
C HIS A 37 8.35 0.19 7.91
N ILE A 38 9.12 -0.65 7.23
CA ILE A 38 9.02 -2.11 7.31
C ILE A 38 10.09 -2.58 8.31
N ASN A 39 9.67 -3.31 9.34
CA ASN A 39 10.55 -3.83 10.36
C ASN A 39 11.48 -4.94 9.78
N GLU A 40 12.74 -4.59 9.55
CA GLU A 40 13.73 -5.51 8.97
C GLU A 40 14.03 -6.72 9.84
N GLN A 41 14.14 -6.52 11.15
CA GLN A 41 14.42 -7.61 12.08
C GLN A 41 13.31 -8.66 12.03
N LEU A 42 12.06 -8.20 12.05
CA LEU A 42 10.89 -9.09 11.99
C LEU A 42 10.83 -9.85 10.65
N VAL A 43 11.15 -9.19 9.54
CA VAL A 43 11.28 -9.88 8.24
C VAL A 43 12.32 -10.98 8.30
N LEU A 44 13.51 -10.73 8.87
CA LEU A 44 14.57 -11.73 9.01
C LEU A 44 14.22 -12.88 9.96
N GLU A 45 13.39 -12.61 10.97
CA GLU A 45 12.92 -13.61 11.95
C GLU A 45 11.75 -14.47 11.42
N SER A 46 11.07 -14.04 10.35
CA SER A 46 10.05 -14.84 9.68
C SER A 46 10.65 -16.09 9.04
N ALA A 47 9.84 -17.14 8.86
CA ALA A 47 10.33 -18.41 8.33
C ALA A 47 10.94 -18.31 6.91
N PHE A 48 10.55 -17.30 6.13
CA PHE A 48 10.97 -17.18 4.73
C PHE A 48 11.92 -16.00 4.47
N GLY A 49 12.03 -15.02 5.38
CA GLY A 49 12.94 -13.89 5.20
C GLY A 49 12.52 -12.93 4.08
N GLU A 50 11.27 -12.97 3.65
CA GLU A 50 10.78 -12.21 2.49
C GLU A 50 10.08 -10.92 2.91
N SER A 51 10.28 -9.83 2.17
CA SER A 51 9.54 -8.58 2.42
C SER A 51 8.02 -8.82 2.45
N PRO A 52 7.28 -8.08 3.29
CA PRO A 52 5.84 -8.23 3.39
C PRO A 52 5.14 -7.89 2.07
N THR A 53 4.04 -8.59 1.84
CA THR A 53 3.11 -8.32 0.74
C THR A 53 2.03 -7.37 1.28
N PHE A 54 1.74 -6.27 0.57
CA PHE A 54 0.75 -5.30 1.04
C PHE A 54 0.10 -4.50 -0.09
N ALA A 55 -1.05 -3.92 0.23
CA ALA A 55 -1.79 -3.02 -0.65
C ALA A 55 -2.31 -1.80 0.12
N ILE A 56 -2.50 -0.71 -0.61
CA ILE A 56 -3.03 0.57 -0.13
C ILE A 56 -4.14 0.98 -1.10
N TRP A 57 -5.31 1.32 -0.59
CA TRP A 57 -6.39 1.89 -1.39
C TRP A 57 -7.13 3.00 -0.66
N LEU A 58 -7.79 3.84 -1.45
CA LEU A 58 -8.65 4.91 -0.96
C LEU A 58 -10.10 4.56 -1.24
N GLU A 59 -10.97 4.88 -0.30
CA GLU A 59 -12.41 4.79 -0.43
C GLU A 59 -13.03 6.18 -0.29
N ASP A 60 -13.85 6.56 -1.28
CA ASP A 60 -14.69 7.75 -1.19
C ASP A 60 -15.89 7.43 -0.28
N PRO A 61 -16.01 8.09 0.90
CA PRO A 61 -17.10 7.80 1.83
C PRO A 61 -18.49 8.19 1.30
N SER A 62 -18.56 8.99 0.23
CA SER A 62 -19.82 9.44 -0.37
C SER A 62 -20.38 8.43 -1.35
N THR A 63 -19.51 7.76 -2.11
CA THR A 63 -19.89 6.81 -3.17
C THR A 63 -19.60 5.35 -2.81
N GLY A 64 -18.75 5.11 -1.80
CA GLY A 64 -18.21 3.78 -1.47
C GLY A 64 -17.19 3.25 -2.46
N SER A 65 -16.86 4.03 -3.50
CA SER A 65 -15.92 3.66 -4.55
C SER A 65 -14.51 3.49 -3.98
N LYS A 66 -13.87 2.38 -4.34
CA LYS A 66 -12.53 2.01 -3.88
C LYS A 66 -11.56 2.10 -5.04
N LYS A 67 -10.41 2.72 -4.79
CA LYS A 67 -9.35 2.89 -5.76
C LYS A 67 -8.00 2.45 -5.20
N THR A 68 -7.40 1.42 -5.80
CA THR A 68 -6.05 0.98 -5.47
C THR A 68 -5.05 2.11 -5.74
N VAL A 69 -4.23 2.41 -4.74
CA VAL A 69 -3.10 3.37 -4.83
C VAL A 69 -1.81 2.61 -5.08
N PHE A 70 -1.61 1.53 -4.33
CA PHE A 70 -0.40 0.72 -4.41
C PHE A 70 -0.72 -0.73 -4.08
N VAL A 71 -0.04 -1.65 -4.76
CA VAL A 71 0.06 -3.06 -4.36
C VAL A 71 1.45 -3.58 -4.70
N THR A 72 1.99 -4.41 -3.81
CA THR A 72 3.27 -5.10 -4.08
C THR A 72 3.18 -6.00 -5.30
N ARG A 73 4.23 -5.99 -6.14
CA ARG A 73 4.27 -6.74 -7.40
C ARG A 73 3.84 -8.20 -7.27
N ARG A 74 4.28 -8.89 -6.22
CA ARG A 74 3.95 -10.31 -5.99
C ARG A 74 2.44 -10.58 -6.05
N ALA A 75 1.65 -9.83 -5.27
CA ALA A 75 0.19 -9.94 -5.29
C ALA A 75 -0.42 -9.38 -6.60
N ALA A 76 0.16 -8.32 -7.15
CA ALA A 76 -0.32 -7.68 -8.37
C ALA A 76 -0.23 -8.57 -9.62
N VAL A 77 0.75 -9.47 -9.69
CA VAL A 77 0.96 -10.35 -10.84
C VAL A 77 0.73 -11.84 -10.54
N GLY A 78 0.41 -12.18 -9.28
CA GLY A 78 0.25 -13.56 -8.85
C GLY A 78 1.55 -14.39 -8.88
N ASP A 79 2.68 -13.77 -8.56
CA ASP A 79 4.02 -14.40 -8.61
C ASP A 79 4.29 -15.22 -7.33
N TRP A 80 3.61 -16.35 -7.21
CA TRP A 80 3.68 -17.22 -6.03
C TRP A 80 4.58 -18.42 -6.29
N GLU A 81 5.63 -18.57 -5.49
CA GLU A 81 6.56 -19.69 -5.65
C GLU A 81 5.84 -21.04 -5.44
N GLY A 82 5.83 -21.87 -6.50
CA GLY A 82 5.25 -23.21 -6.48
C GLY A 82 3.72 -23.27 -6.32
N LYS A 83 3.01 -22.14 -6.40
CA LYS A 83 1.55 -22.06 -6.19
C LYS A 83 0.88 -21.29 -7.32
N ALA A 84 -0.31 -21.73 -7.73
CA ALA A 84 -1.11 -21.00 -8.71
C ALA A 84 -1.71 -19.71 -8.11
N GLU A 85 -2.11 -19.76 -6.84
CA GLU A 85 -2.71 -18.65 -6.12
C GLU A 85 -2.47 -18.75 -4.61
N VAL A 86 -2.43 -17.60 -3.95
CA VAL A 86 -2.36 -17.47 -2.49
C VAL A 86 -3.44 -16.48 -2.02
N PRO A 87 -4.72 -16.91 -1.93
CA PRO A 87 -5.85 -16.03 -1.61
C PRO A 87 -5.76 -15.42 -0.20
N VAL A 88 -4.98 -16.03 0.70
CA VAL A 88 -4.74 -15.54 2.07
C VAL A 88 -3.74 -14.39 2.15
N ALA A 89 -3.03 -14.05 1.06
CA ALA A 89 -1.97 -13.04 1.09
C ALA A 89 -2.52 -11.61 1.30
N LEU A 90 -3.54 -11.22 0.53
CA LEU A 90 -4.25 -9.93 0.68
C LEU A 90 -5.75 -10.10 0.40
N PRO A 91 -6.48 -10.86 1.24
CA PRO A 91 -7.87 -11.22 0.98
C PRO A 91 -8.78 -10.03 0.66
N GLN A 92 -8.68 -8.94 1.43
CA GLN A 92 -9.58 -7.80 1.26
C GLN A 92 -9.25 -7.03 -0.01
N TRP A 93 -7.97 -6.84 -0.31
CA TRP A 93 -7.55 -6.18 -1.54
C TRP A 93 -7.91 -7.00 -2.78
N PHE A 94 -7.88 -8.34 -2.72
CA PHE A 94 -8.35 -9.15 -3.84
C PHE A 94 -9.84 -8.90 -4.16
N GLU A 95 -10.69 -8.66 -3.16
CA GLU A 95 -12.08 -8.24 -3.39
C GLU A 95 -12.15 -6.83 -4.01
N VAL A 96 -11.28 -5.90 -3.59
CA VAL A 96 -11.16 -4.58 -4.22
C VAL A 96 -10.76 -4.70 -5.69
N TYR A 97 -9.73 -5.49 -5.98
CA TYR A 97 -9.24 -5.75 -7.33
C TYR A 97 -10.34 -6.32 -8.24
N LYS A 98 -11.10 -7.31 -7.76
CA LYS A 98 -12.21 -7.92 -8.50
C LYS A 98 -13.26 -6.88 -8.89
N ILE A 99 -13.61 -5.98 -7.98
CA ILE A 99 -14.56 -4.89 -8.22
C ILE A 99 -14.00 -3.89 -9.23
N GLU A 100 -12.75 -3.42 -9.04
CA GLU A 100 -12.12 -2.42 -9.91
C GLU A 100 -11.95 -2.89 -11.36
N ASN A 101 -11.76 -4.19 -11.55
CA ASN A 101 -11.47 -4.79 -12.86
C ASN A 101 -12.65 -5.62 -13.42
N GLU A 102 -13.82 -5.55 -12.78
CA GLU A 102 -15.03 -6.27 -13.17
C GLU A 102 -14.77 -7.77 -13.44
N THR A 103 -13.97 -8.40 -12.57
CA THR A 103 -13.50 -9.78 -12.72
C THR A 103 -13.83 -10.62 -11.48
N LYS A 104 -13.91 -11.94 -11.65
CA LYS A 104 -14.02 -12.89 -10.53
C LYS A 104 -12.69 -13.51 -10.14
N ASN A 105 -11.67 -13.36 -10.98
CA ASN A 105 -10.38 -14.02 -10.83
C ASN A 105 -9.39 -13.12 -10.08
N LEU A 106 -8.44 -13.75 -9.38
CA LEU A 106 -7.29 -13.06 -8.81
C LEU A 106 -6.34 -12.56 -9.91
N PRO A 107 -5.50 -11.54 -9.62
CA PRO A 107 -4.43 -11.15 -10.53
C PRO A 107 -3.47 -12.31 -10.81
N ASN A 108 -3.00 -12.40 -12.04
CA ASN A 108 -2.01 -13.39 -12.49
C ASN A 108 -1.17 -12.82 -13.64
N PHE A 109 -0.21 -13.59 -14.16
CA PHE A 109 0.67 -13.13 -15.24
C PHE A 109 -0.06 -12.73 -16.53
N GLU A 110 -1.20 -13.37 -16.85
CA GLU A 110 -1.99 -13.05 -18.05
C GLU A 110 -2.84 -11.78 -17.85
N LYS A 111 -3.32 -11.58 -16.62
CA LYS A 111 -4.19 -10.46 -16.21
C LYS A 111 -3.66 -9.85 -14.90
N PRO A 112 -2.53 -9.13 -14.94
CA PRO A 112 -1.98 -8.50 -13.75
C PRO A 112 -2.75 -7.23 -13.41
N ALA A 113 -2.62 -6.76 -12.17
CA ALA A 113 -3.05 -5.43 -11.81
C ALA A 113 -2.25 -4.38 -12.60
N SER A 114 -2.87 -3.19 -12.77
CA SER A 114 -2.27 -2.11 -13.55
C SER A 114 -0.87 -1.75 -13.05
N LEU A 115 0.07 -1.55 -13.98
CA LEU A 115 1.41 -1.07 -13.67
C LEU A 115 1.39 0.32 -13.01
N ALA A 116 0.30 1.09 -13.16
CA ALA A 116 0.15 2.39 -12.52
C ALA A 116 0.05 2.32 -10.99
N VAL A 117 -0.36 1.17 -10.45
CA VAL A 117 -0.53 0.92 -9.00
C VAL A 117 0.42 -0.16 -8.49
N THR A 118 1.21 -0.75 -9.37
CA THR A 118 2.15 -1.82 -9.04
C THR A 118 3.56 -1.23 -8.90
N GLY A 119 4.21 -1.47 -7.76
CA GLY A 119 5.62 -1.12 -7.58
C GLY A 119 6.46 -2.35 -7.22
N ALA A 120 7.77 -2.20 -7.35
CA ALA A 120 8.70 -3.18 -6.80
C ALA A 120 8.41 -3.36 -5.30
N THR A 121 8.43 -4.61 -4.82
CA THR A 121 8.30 -4.87 -3.38
C THR A 121 9.41 -4.11 -2.66
N PRO A 122 9.06 -3.20 -1.73
CA PRO A 122 10.08 -2.43 -1.03
C PRO A 122 10.97 -3.37 -0.24
N LYS A 123 12.28 -3.10 -0.24
CA LYS A 123 13.18 -3.70 0.73
C LYS A 123 12.78 -3.21 2.14
N PRO A 124 13.12 -3.95 3.21
CA PRO A 124 12.95 -3.45 4.57
C PRO A 124 13.53 -2.03 4.75
N GLY A 125 12.90 -1.24 5.61
CA GLY A 125 13.12 0.20 5.72
C GLY A 125 11.96 1.05 5.21
N TYR A 126 12.25 2.30 4.80
CA TYR A 126 11.21 3.28 4.42
C TYR A 126 10.67 3.08 3.01
N PHE A 127 9.35 2.96 2.91
CA PHE A 127 8.56 3.00 1.70
C PHE A 127 7.69 4.26 1.66
N ILE A 128 7.67 4.95 0.50
CA ILE A 128 6.84 6.12 0.27
C ILE A 128 6.09 5.99 -1.06
N THR A 129 4.78 6.19 -1.03
CA THR A 129 3.95 6.37 -2.24
C THR A 129 2.99 7.54 -2.08
N ARG A 130 2.48 8.08 -3.19
CA ARG A 130 1.60 9.26 -3.20
C ARG A 130 0.38 9.05 -4.07
N ALA A 131 -0.77 9.54 -3.60
CA ALA A 131 -2.00 9.63 -4.38
C ALA A 131 -2.46 11.09 -4.47
N ARG A 132 -2.73 11.55 -5.69
CA ARG A 132 -3.25 12.90 -5.95
C ARG A 132 -4.74 12.97 -5.63
N VAL A 133 -5.16 13.94 -4.83
CA VAL A 133 -6.58 14.19 -4.52
C VAL A 133 -6.91 15.69 -4.52
N ASP A 134 -8.19 16.02 -4.48
CA ASP A 134 -8.64 17.40 -4.36
C ASP A 134 -8.42 17.92 -2.93
N PRO A 135 -7.91 19.15 -2.74
CA PRO A 135 -7.77 19.74 -1.42
C PRO A 135 -9.09 19.75 -0.65
N GLY A 136 -9.06 19.30 0.60
CA GLY A 136 -10.22 19.25 1.48
C GLY A 136 -11.22 18.12 1.19
N SER A 137 -10.95 17.24 0.22
CA SER A 137 -11.73 16.00 0.02
C SER A 137 -11.63 15.07 1.24
N LYS A 138 -12.65 14.24 1.46
CA LYS A 138 -12.71 13.26 2.56
C LYS A 138 -12.42 11.87 2.03
N TRP A 139 -11.67 11.08 2.79
CA TRP A 139 -11.27 9.72 2.39
C TRP A 139 -11.28 8.76 3.58
N ILE A 140 -11.55 7.50 3.27
CA ILE A 140 -11.17 6.37 4.11
C ILE A 140 -9.96 5.72 3.44
N CYS A 141 -8.82 5.68 4.12
CA CYS A 141 -7.67 4.92 3.68
C CYS A 141 -7.69 3.54 4.31
N TRP A 142 -7.30 2.56 3.51
CA TRP A 142 -7.11 1.19 3.91
C TRP A 142 -5.72 0.72 3.50
N ILE A 143 -5.07 -0.02 4.40
CA ILE A 143 -3.76 -0.62 4.18
C ILE A 143 -3.84 -2.06 4.67
N GLU A 144 -3.66 -3.02 3.79
CA GLU A 144 -3.66 -4.45 4.13
C GLU A 144 -2.25 -4.99 3.98
N VAL A 145 -1.75 -5.73 4.97
CA VAL A 145 -0.39 -6.27 4.98
C VAL A 145 -0.36 -7.70 5.51
N ASN A 146 0.45 -8.53 4.88
CA ASN A 146 0.79 -9.87 5.34
C ASN A 146 2.29 -10.11 5.22
N LEU A 147 2.85 -10.84 6.18
CA LEU A 147 4.22 -11.33 6.14
C LEU A 147 4.18 -12.85 6.12
N SER A 148 4.57 -13.44 4.99
CA SER A 148 4.58 -14.89 4.83
C SER A 148 5.53 -15.55 5.82
N GLY A 149 5.09 -16.66 6.42
CA GLY A 149 5.87 -17.41 7.39
C GLY A 149 5.98 -16.76 8.77
N ASP A 150 5.12 -15.79 9.09
CA ASP A 150 5.04 -15.15 10.42
C ASP A 150 4.25 -16.04 11.40
N TYR A 151 4.82 -17.20 11.74
CA TYR A 151 4.20 -18.19 12.62
C TYR A 151 4.29 -17.82 14.10
N ASN A 152 3.34 -18.30 14.88
CA ASN A 152 3.38 -18.23 16.34
C ASN A 152 2.67 -19.45 16.97
N GLU A 153 2.45 -19.44 18.28
CA GLU A 153 1.78 -20.55 18.98
C GLU A 153 0.36 -20.83 18.48
N TYR A 154 -0.36 -19.79 18.05
CA TYR A 154 -1.74 -19.87 17.55
C TYR A 154 -1.79 -20.21 16.05
N TYR A 155 -0.90 -19.62 15.26
CA TYR A 155 -0.76 -19.77 13.82
C TYR A 155 0.50 -20.58 13.51
N GLN A 156 0.35 -21.90 13.58
CA GLN A 156 1.44 -22.84 13.44
C GLN A 156 1.64 -23.24 11.97
N GLN A 157 2.89 -23.44 11.57
CA GLN A 157 3.20 -24.04 10.27
C GLN A 157 2.62 -25.45 10.12
N TYR A 158 2.66 -26.23 11.20
CA TYR A 158 2.11 -27.58 11.27
C TYR A 158 1.51 -27.87 12.64
N ASN A 159 0.23 -28.23 12.67
CA ASN A 159 -0.43 -28.61 13.90
C ASN A 159 -0.26 -30.11 14.15
N GLN A 160 0.47 -30.47 15.21
CA GLN A 160 0.78 -31.87 15.51
C GLN A 160 -0.45 -32.71 15.91
N VAL A 161 -1.53 -32.09 16.40
CA VAL A 161 -2.73 -32.78 16.86
C VAL A 161 -3.67 -33.05 15.69
N THR A 162 -4.01 -32.02 14.91
CA THR A 162 -4.92 -32.15 13.77
C THR A 162 -4.24 -32.69 12.52
N LYS A 163 -2.89 -32.72 12.49
CA LYS A 163 -2.06 -33.10 11.34
C LYS A 163 -2.26 -32.20 10.11
N ILE A 164 -2.72 -30.97 10.34
CA ILE A 164 -2.96 -29.97 9.29
C ILE A 164 -1.74 -29.05 9.19
N GLU A 165 -1.28 -28.81 7.97
CA GLU A 165 -0.25 -27.82 7.64
C GLU A 165 -0.87 -26.51 7.16
N ASP A 166 -0.14 -25.40 7.34
CA ASP A 166 -0.44 -24.16 6.65
C ASP A 166 -0.10 -24.30 5.16
N LYS A 167 -1.11 -24.71 4.39
CA LYS A 167 -1.04 -24.89 2.92
C LYS A 167 -0.43 -23.69 2.20
N TYR A 168 -0.68 -22.48 2.66
CA TYR A 168 -0.25 -21.26 1.99
C TYR A 168 1.06 -20.71 2.57
N GLY A 169 1.44 -21.12 3.76
CA GLY A 169 2.63 -20.65 4.46
C GLY A 169 2.51 -19.17 4.86
N ALA A 170 1.31 -18.70 5.15
CA ALA A 170 1.08 -17.32 5.55
C ALA A 170 1.52 -17.08 7.00
N GLY A 171 1.30 -18.04 7.89
CA GLY A 171 1.40 -17.82 9.33
C GLY A 171 0.23 -16.99 9.85
N GLN A 172 0.52 -15.88 10.52
CA GLN A 172 -0.51 -14.95 10.97
C GLN A 172 -1.31 -14.34 9.79
N PRO A 173 -2.62 -14.11 9.95
CA PRO A 173 -3.46 -13.52 8.90
C PRO A 173 -3.02 -12.10 8.51
N ALA A 174 -3.41 -11.68 7.31
CA ALA A 174 -3.24 -10.30 6.88
C ALA A 174 -3.94 -9.33 7.85
N LEU A 175 -3.28 -8.24 8.21
CA LEU A 175 -3.85 -7.17 9.03
C LEU A 175 -4.36 -6.03 8.15
N LEU A 176 -5.52 -5.52 8.50
CA LEU A 176 -6.17 -4.41 7.81
C LEU A 176 -6.16 -3.17 8.70
N TYR A 177 -5.45 -2.15 8.26
CA TYR A 177 -5.39 -0.83 8.88
C TYR A 177 -6.40 0.11 8.21
N ARG A 178 -6.92 1.07 8.98
CA ARG A 178 -7.89 2.06 8.52
C ARG A 178 -7.64 3.45 9.10
N ALA A 179 -7.76 4.48 8.26
CA ALA A 179 -7.82 5.87 8.70
C ALA A 179 -8.96 6.60 7.99
N LYS A 180 -9.64 7.52 8.69
CA LYS A 180 -10.62 8.44 8.11
C LYS A 180 -10.11 9.86 8.27
N PHE A 181 -10.02 10.62 7.18
CA PHE A 181 -9.46 11.97 7.23
C PHE A 181 -9.99 12.89 6.13
N LYS A 182 -9.68 14.18 6.28
CA LYS A 182 -9.86 15.21 5.25
C LYS A 182 -8.48 15.60 4.73
N ALA A 183 -8.32 15.74 3.42
CA ALA A 183 -7.06 16.10 2.77
C ALA A 183 -6.72 17.58 2.99
N VAL A 184 -6.33 17.93 4.21
CA VAL A 184 -5.89 19.27 4.62
C VAL A 184 -4.37 19.28 4.69
N GLU A 185 -3.73 20.17 3.93
CA GLU A 185 -2.27 20.30 3.88
C GLU A 185 -1.65 20.38 5.28
N GLY A 186 -0.60 19.58 5.51
CA GLY A 186 0.11 19.49 6.79
C GLY A 186 -0.50 18.50 7.79
N ALA A 187 -1.69 17.93 7.51
CA ALA A 187 -2.25 16.90 8.37
C ALA A 187 -1.39 15.63 8.35
N VAL A 188 -1.17 15.06 9.54
CA VAL A 188 -0.49 13.78 9.76
C VAL A 188 -1.48 12.86 10.46
N ILE A 189 -1.66 11.66 9.91
CA ILE A 189 -2.65 10.69 10.37
C ILE A 189 -1.97 9.33 10.55
N THR A 190 -2.17 8.71 11.70
CA THR A 190 -1.77 7.33 11.96
C THR A 190 -3.00 6.43 11.83
N PRO A 191 -3.00 5.44 10.93
CA PRO A 191 -4.11 4.51 10.80
C PRO A 191 -4.13 3.49 11.96
N ASP A 192 -5.33 3.11 12.38
CA ASP A 192 -5.53 2.09 13.42
C ASP A 192 -5.74 0.71 12.77
N ILE A 193 -5.38 -0.36 13.47
CA ILE A 193 -5.74 -1.71 13.06
C ILE A 193 -7.26 -1.88 13.16
N PHE A 194 -7.90 -2.14 12.03
CA PHE A 194 -9.34 -2.37 11.93
C PHE A 194 -9.72 -3.83 12.19
N GLY A 195 -8.87 -4.77 11.78
CA GLY A 195 -9.10 -6.20 11.99
C GLY A 195 -8.06 -7.06 11.26
N MET A 196 -8.29 -8.36 11.29
CA MET A 196 -7.55 -9.35 10.51
C MET A 196 -8.43 -9.90 9.38
N CYS A 197 -7.82 -10.25 8.25
CA CYS A 197 -8.52 -10.74 7.07
C CYS A 197 -8.42 -12.26 6.98
N VAL A 198 -9.57 -12.94 7.04
CA VAL A 198 -9.72 -14.40 7.07
C VAL A 198 -10.72 -14.81 5.98
N PRO A 199 -10.27 -15.24 4.79
CA PRO A 199 -11.15 -15.56 3.66
C PRO A 199 -12.18 -16.65 3.97
N ASP A 200 -11.76 -17.68 4.71
CA ASP A 200 -12.56 -18.88 5.00
C ASP A 200 -13.12 -18.84 6.43
N SER A 201 -13.57 -17.66 6.89
CA SER A 201 -14.15 -17.51 8.23
C SER A 201 -15.47 -18.29 8.36
N THR A 202 -15.72 -18.81 9.57
CA THR A 202 -16.90 -19.66 9.83
C THR A 202 -18.23 -18.92 9.71
N ASP A 203 -18.23 -17.60 9.87
CA ASP A 203 -19.41 -16.74 9.78
C ASP A 203 -19.54 -16.06 8.40
N GLY A 204 -18.61 -16.32 7.48
CA GLY A 204 -18.56 -15.72 6.15
C GLY A 204 -18.11 -14.26 6.13
N ASN A 205 -17.75 -13.66 7.27
CA ASN A 205 -17.21 -12.30 7.32
C ASN A 205 -15.71 -12.33 7.11
N LEU A 206 -15.22 -11.72 6.03
CA LEU A 206 -13.78 -11.69 5.73
C LEU A 206 -12.98 -10.97 6.81
N ILE A 207 -13.50 -9.86 7.34
CA ILE A 207 -12.82 -9.06 8.35
C ILE A 207 -13.26 -9.53 9.74
N GLN A 208 -12.30 -9.96 10.54
CA GLN A 208 -12.49 -10.50 11.88
C GLN A 208 -11.77 -9.64 12.93
N PRO A 209 -12.25 -9.63 14.19
CA PRO A 209 -11.48 -9.09 15.31
C PRO A 209 -10.14 -9.80 15.45
N LEU A 210 -9.12 -9.11 15.96
CA LEU A 210 -7.80 -9.72 16.18
C LEU A 210 -7.91 -10.90 17.16
N LYS A 211 -7.29 -12.02 16.80
CA LYS A 211 -7.22 -13.21 17.66
C LYS A 211 -5.89 -13.91 17.45
N GLY A 212 -5.15 -14.18 18.52
CA GLY A 212 -3.85 -14.88 18.43
C GLY A 212 -2.77 -14.13 17.65
N ILE A 213 -2.96 -12.84 17.38
CA ILE A 213 -1.98 -12.00 16.67
C ILE A 213 -0.88 -11.58 17.64
N THR A 214 0.37 -11.66 17.18
CA THR A 214 1.60 -11.27 17.89
C THR A 214 2.40 -10.28 17.04
N THR A 215 3.51 -10.72 16.47
CA THR A 215 4.44 -10.01 15.56
C THR A 215 3.75 -9.32 14.39
N ALA A 216 2.63 -9.80 13.85
CA ALA A 216 2.03 -9.17 12.66
C ALA A 216 1.66 -7.69 12.86
N THR A 217 1.38 -7.26 14.10
CA THR A 217 1.12 -5.83 14.44
C THR A 217 2.35 -4.92 14.30
N HIS A 218 3.54 -5.50 14.16
CA HIS A 218 4.82 -4.81 14.07
C HIS A 218 5.51 -4.99 12.71
N ILE A 219 4.84 -5.62 11.72
CA ILE A 219 5.36 -5.70 10.34
C ILE A 219 5.67 -4.29 9.82
N PHE A 220 4.75 -3.37 10.09
CA PHE A 220 5.00 -1.93 9.98
C PHE A 220 5.18 -1.38 11.40
N ASP A 221 6.41 -1.08 11.76
CA ASP A 221 6.76 -0.45 13.03
C ASP A 221 6.49 1.07 13.00
N GLU A 222 6.49 1.69 11.81
CA GLU A 222 5.96 3.04 11.60
C GLU A 222 4.99 3.08 10.41
N ILE A 223 3.84 3.74 10.61
CA ILE A 223 2.86 3.98 9.55
C ILE A 223 2.25 5.37 9.72
N SER A 224 2.36 6.20 8.67
CA SER A 224 1.75 7.53 8.66
C SER A 224 1.26 7.92 7.27
N ILE A 225 0.19 8.71 7.28
CA ILE A 225 -0.42 9.33 6.11
C ILE A 225 -0.25 10.82 6.29
N VAL A 226 0.47 11.47 5.37
CA VAL A 226 0.78 12.89 5.43
C VAL A 226 0.16 13.58 4.23
N ILE A 227 -0.56 14.66 4.47
CA ILE A 227 -1.12 15.48 3.39
C ILE A 227 -0.11 16.54 3.01
N VAL A 228 0.47 16.43 1.82
CA VAL A 228 1.56 17.28 1.36
C VAL A 228 1.18 18.09 0.12
N LYS A 229 1.90 19.18 -0.09
CA LYS A 229 1.91 19.84 -1.40
C LYS A 229 2.60 18.95 -2.42
N PRO A 230 2.03 18.84 -3.63
CA PRO A 230 2.70 18.09 -4.68
C PRO A 230 4.01 18.74 -5.08
N LEU A 231 5.05 17.92 -5.25
CA LEU A 231 6.32 18.40 -5.78
C LEU A 231 6.15 18.82 -7.25
N PRO A 232 6.61 20.02 -7.65
CA PRO A 232 6.65 20.40 -9.06
C PRO A 232 7.58 19.45 -9.80
N LYS A 233 7.12 18.89 -10.92
CA LYS A 233 8.00 18.14 -11.84
C LYS A 233 8.55 19.12 -12.86
N ILE A 234 9.88 19.29 -12.86
CA ILE A 234 10.58 19.93 -13.96
C ILE A 234 10.96 18.79 -14.91
N ILE A 235 10.40 18.79 -16.12
CA ILE A 235 10.76 17.85 -17.20
C ILE A 235 12.04 18.36 -17.85
#